data_AF-A0A2R6NHC8-F1
#
_entry.id   AF-A0A2R6NHC8-F1
#
_cell.length_a   1.000
_cell.length_b   1.000
_cell.length_c   1.000
_cell.angle_alpha   90.00
_cell.angle_beta   90.00
_cell.angle_gamma   90.00
#
_symmetry.space_group_name_H-M   'P 1'
#
loop_
_entity.id
_entity.type
_entity.pdbx_description
1 polymer ?
#
loop_
_entity_poly.entity_id
_entity_poly.type
_entity_poly.pdbx_seq_one_letter_code
_entity_poly.pdbx_strand_id
1 'polypeptide(L)'
;MTHLHTHGRPLPDYPNLNYGPGAKWIKHLTQNRLGTFAGGHFSDVNLSSILFFHRLDDADHVKLEVWSAPGRSKPSFDEALKQTYKPAKKGDSFGPSCKYPQVLEVCSQSQGNTDGPLAAERQLGGSTV
;
A
#
# COMPACT_ATOMS: atom_id res chain seq x y z
N MET A 1 53.56 -43.21 -9.14
CA MET A 1 52.27 -43.05 -9.86
C MET A 1 51.28 -42.46 -8.87
N THR A 2 50.97 -41.18 -9.05
CA THR A 2 50.10 -40.36 -8.21
C THR A 2 48.65 -40.55 -8.60
N HIS A 3 47.80 -40.99 -7.67
CA HIS A 3 46.35 -40.83 -7.81
C HIS A 3 45.89 -39.78 -6.80
N LEU A 4 45.83 -38.53 -7.26
CA LEU A 4 45.14 -37.44 -6.57
C LEU A 4 43.64 -37.59 -6.86
N HIS A 5 42.88 -38.10 -5.88
CA HIS A 5 41.44 -38.04 -5.92
C HIS A 5 40.97 -36.72 -5.30
N THR A 6 40.70 -35.74 -6.15
CA THR A 6 39.98 -34.51 -5.81
C THR A 6 38.49 -34.85 -5.65
N HIS A 7 38.08 -35.24 -4.44
CA HIS A 7 36.67 -35.30 -4.07
C HIS A 7 36.23 -33.91 -3.61
N GLY A 8 35.13 -33.43 -4.18
CA GLY A 8 34.58 -32.09 -3.99
C GLY A 8 34.40 -31.71 -2.51
N ARG A 9 34.45 -30.39 -2.26
CA ARG A 9 34.27 -29.72 -0.96
C ARG A 9 33.42 -30.57 0.01
N PRO A 10 33.99 -31.09 1.12
CA PRO A 10 33.22 -31.83 2.11
C PRO A 10 32.08 -30.95 2.60
N LEU A 11 30.85 -31.45 2.52
CA LEU A 11 29.74 -30.87 3.26
C LEU A 11 30.12 -30.89 4.74
N PRO A 12 29.77 -29.86 5.53
CA PRO A 12 30.10 -29.87 6.96
C PRO A 12 29.47 -31.10 7.61
N ASP A 13 30.33 -31.93 8.22
CA ASP A 13 29.96 -33.14 8.94
C ASP A 13 28.95 -32.79 10.05
N TYR A 14 27.93 -33.61 10.21
CA TYR A 14 26.96 -33.40 11.29
C TYR A 14 27.69 -33.54 12.64
N PRO A 15 27.48 -32.62 13.60
CA PRO A 15 28.24 -32.63 14.85
C PRO A 15 27.98 -33.91 15.64
N ASN A 16 29.05 -34.63 15.97
CA ASN A 16 29.01 -35.87 16.77
C ASN A 16 28.58 -35.61 18.23
N LEU A 17 28.71 -34.37 18.71
CA LEU A 17 28.39 -33.98 20.08
C LEU A 17 27.33 -32.87 20.06
N ASN A 18 26.27 -33.06 20.84
CA ASN A 18 25.26 -32.03 21.09
C ASN A 18 25.38 -31.53 22.53
N TYR A 19 25.77 -30.27 22.72
CA TYR A 19 25.97 -29.64 24.03
C TYR A 19 24.67 -29.07 24.64
N GLY A 20 23.54 -29.14 23.94
CA GLY A 20 22.29 -28.54 24.42
C GLY A 20 21.04 -29.32 24.02
N PRO A 21 20.00 -29.38 24.89
CA PRO A 21 18.72 -29.92 24.49
C PRO A 21 18.10 -29.00 23.42
N GLY A 22 17.68 -29.55 22.28
CA GLY A 22 16.94 -28.80 21.27
C GLY A 22 15.57 -28.37 21.79
N ALA A 23 15.15 -27.14 21.49
CA ALA A 23 13.84 -26.66 21.90
C ALA A 23 12.73 -27.39 21.12
N LYS A 24 11.84 -28.07 21.85
CA LYS A 24 10.65 -28.69 21.26
C LYS A 24 9.62 -27.61 20.90
N TRP A 25 9.08 -27.67 19.69
CA TRP A 25 8.06 -26.73 19.25
C TRP A 25 6.74 -26.95 19.99
N ILE A 26 6.26 -25.90 20.66
CA ILE A 26 4.93 -25.87 21.26
C ILE A 26 3.95 -25.42 20.18
N LYS A 27 3.21 -26.37 19.58
CA LYS A 27 2.38 -26.15 18.36
C LYS A 27 1.50 -24.90 18.44
N HIS A 28 0.71 -24.76 19.51
CA HIS A 28 -0.19 -23.62 19.69
C HIS A 28 0.56 -22.30 19.84
N LEU A 29 1.67 -22.27 20.59
CA LEU A 29 2.46 -21.05 20.75
C LEU A 29 3.10 -20.63 19.42
N THR A 30 3.68 -21.58 18.69
CA THR A 30 4.29 -21.29 17.38
C THR A 30 3.25 -20.81 16.38
N GLN A 31 2.05 -21.40 16.36
CA GLN A 31 0.96 -20.99 15.47
C GLN A 31 0.42 -19.61 15.84
N ASN A 32 0.19 -19.33 17.13
CA ASN A 32 -0.33 -18.04 17.57
C ASN A 32 0.64 -16.88 17.25
N ARG A 33 1.95 -17.12 17.31
CA ARG A 33 2.96 -16.11 16.95
C ARG A 33 2.95 -15.76 15.46
N LEU A 34 2.51 -16.66 14.58
CA LEU A 34 2.33 -16.33 13.16
C LEU A 34 1.13 -15.40 12.95
N GLY A 35 0.08 -15.51 13.78
CA GLY A 35 -1.05 -14.58 13.74
C GLY A 35 -0.65 -13.14 14.04
N THR A 36 0.36 -12.92 14.89
CA THR A 36 0.90 -11.57 15.15
C THR A 36 1.82 -11.04 14.05
N PHE A 37 2.25 -11.91 13.12
CA PHE A 37 3.12 -11.51 12.02
C PHE A 37 2.33 -10.87 10.86
N ALA A 38 1.11 -11.34 10.60
CA ALA A 38 0.25 -10.81 9.56
C ALA A 38 -0.86 -9.94 10.17
N GLY A 39 -0.65 -8.62 10.19
CA GLY A 39 -1.65 -7.64 10.64
C GLY A 39 -1.82 -7.54 12.16
N GLY A 40 -3.04 -7.23 12.59
CA GLY A 40 -3.39 -7.06 14.01
C GLY A 40 -2.81 -5.79 14.64
N HIS A 41 -2.64 -5.79 15.97
CA HIS A 41 -2.13 -4.64 16.72
C HIS A 41 -0.70 -4.21 16.31
N PHE A 42 0.07 -5.13 15.74
CA PHE A 42 1.45 -4.88 15.30
C PHE A 42 1.56 -4.70 13.79
N SER A 43 0.44 -4.51 13.08
CA SER A 43 0.41 -4.34 11.62
C SER A 43 1.31 -3.23 11.11
N ASP A 44 1.56 -2.21 11.94
CA ASP A 44 2.23 -0.98 11.53
C ASP A 44 3.74 -1.04 11.80
N VAL A 45 4.18 -1.91 12.70
CA VAL A 45 5.58 -2.00 13.18
C VAL A 45 6.32 -3.27 12.75
N ASN A 46 5.61 -4.24 12.19
CA ASN A 46 6.20 -5.52 11.79
C ASN A 46 6.94 -5.43 10.45
N LEU A 47 7.72 -6.47 10.09
CA LEU A 47 8.40 -6.53 8.79
C LEU A 47 7.44 -6.46 7.60
N SER A 48 6.19 -6.94 7.75
CA SER A 48 5.20 -6.91 6.67
C SER A 48 4.67 -5.49 6.39
N SER A 49 4.76 -4.56 7.35
CA SER A 49 4.36 -3.16 7.17
C SER A 49 5.29 -2.44 6.20
N ILE A 50 6.57 -2.77 6.25
CA ILE A 50 7.61 -2.21 5.38
C ILE A 50 7.37 -2.56 3.90
N LEU A 51 6.75 -3.71 3.63
CA LEU A 51 6.41 -4.12 2.25
C LEU A 51 5.48 -3.11 1.54
N PHE A 52 4.72 -2.32 2.30
CA PHE A 52 3.76 -1.36 1.78
C PHE A 52 4.12 0.09 2.10
N PHE A 53 5.39 0.37 2.41
CA PHE A 53 5.85 1.72 2.80
C PHE A 53 5.55 2.80 1.74
N HIS A 54 5.55 2.43 0.46
CA HIS A 54 5.27 3.36 -0.65
C HIS A 54 3.76 3.47 -0.98
N ARG A 55 2.86 3.00 -0.10
CA ARG A 55 1.44 3.26 -0.27
C ARG A 55 1.17 4.71 0.16
N LEU A 56 0.93 5.57 -0.83
CA LEU A 56 0.58 6.97 -0.60
C LEU A 56 -0.94 7.12 -0.52
N ASP A 57 -1.38 7.80 0.52
CA ASP A 57 -2.79 8.08 0.77
C ASP A 57 -3.07 9.54 1.12
N ASP A 58 -2.09 10.40 0.81
CA ASP A 58 -2.14 11.84 0.99
C ASP A 58 -3.14 12.52 0.04
N ALA A 59 -3.61 13.70 0.45
CA ALA A 59 -4.55 14.53 -0.32
C ALA A 59 -4.00 14.97 -1.70
N ASP A 60 -2.68 14.97 -1.89
CA ASP A 60 -2.04 15.28 -3.16
C ASP A 60 -2.23 14.17 -4.21
N HIS A 61 -2.29 12.92 -3.76
CA HIS A 61 -2.40 11.74 -4.62
C HIS A 61 -3.84 11.21 -4.71
N VAL A 62 -4.62 11.39 -3.63
CA VAL A 62 -6.00 10.91 -3.53
C VAL A 62 -6.90 12.07 -3.14
N LYS A 63 -7.69 12.56 -4.11
CA LYS A 63 -8.70 13.58 -3.87
C LYS A 63 -10.05 12.93 -3.66
N LEU A 64 -10.52 13.01 -2.43
CA LEU A 64 -11.86 12.58 -2.05
C LEU A 64 -12.75 13.81 -1.98
N GLU A 65 -13.86 13.76 -2.69
CA GLU A 65 -14.88 14.79 -2.60
C GLU A 65 -16.24 14.15 -2.33
N VAL A 66 -17.03 14.85 -1.53
CA VAL A 66 -18.32 14.39 -1.04
C VAL A 66 -19.41 15.39 -1.39
N TRP A 67 -20.54 14.85 -1.85
CA TRP A 67 -21.78 15.59 -1.97
C TRP A 67 -22.89 14.86 -1.24
N SER A 68 -23.64 15.61 -0.44
CA SER A 68 -24.82 15.11 0.28
C SER A 68 -26.09 15.49 -0.46
N ALA A 69 -26.83 14.48 -0.91
CA ALA A 69 -28.06 14.70 -1.66
C ALA A 69 -29.14 15.35 -0.76
N PRO A 70 -29.71 16.51 -1.16
CA PRO A 70 -30.79 17.13 -0.41
C PRO A 70 -32.08 16.31 -0.54
N GLY A 71 -32.85 16.18 0.54
CA GLY A 71 -34.23 15.68 0.47
C GLY A 71 -34.45 14.17 0.64
N ARG A 72 -33.50 13.41 1.22
CA ARG A 72 -33.63 11.95 1.52
C ARG A 72 -33.99 11.08 0.31
N SER A 73 -33.86 11.57 -0.91
CA SER A 73 -34.10 10.84 -2.15
C SER A 73 -32.80 10.20 -2.66
N LYS A 74 -32.92 9.14 -3.48
CA LYS A 74 -31.80 8.58 -4.21
C LYS A 74 -31.62 9.38 -5.50
N PRO A 75 -30.57 10.23 -5.63
CA PRO A 75 -30.34 10.99 -6.85
C PRO A 75 -29.95 10.03 -7.99
N SER A 76 -30.24 10.44 -9.22
CA SER A 76 -29.71 9.74 -10.39
C SER A 76 -28.22 10.04 -10.56
N PHE A 77 -27.50 9.19 -11.32
CA PHE A 77 -26.08 9.41 -11.58
C PHE A 77 -25.83 10.72 -12.35
N ASP A 78 -26.67 11.03 -13.33
CA ASP A 78 -26.61 12.27 -14.12
C ASP A 78 -26.85 13.53 -13.27
N GLU A 79 -27.69 13.41 -12.25
CA GLU A 79 -27.92 14.49 -11.29
C GLU A 79 -26.71 14.68 -10.40
N ALA A 80 -26.10 13.59 -9.92
CA ALA A 80 -24.97 13.64 -9.00
C ALA A 80 -23.72 14.26 -9.64
N LEU A 81 -23.42 13.94 -10.91
CA LEU A 81 -22.25 14.47 -11.63
C LEU A 81 -22.25 16.00 -11.78
N LYS A 82 -23.41 16.65 -11.76
CA LYS A 82 -23.56 18.09 -12.00
C LYS A 82 -23.47 18.92 -10.72
N GLN A 83 -23.24 18.27 -9.57
CA GLN A 83 -23.31 18.92 -8.27
C GLN A 83 -21.97 19.53 -7.87
N THR A 84 -22.02 20.38 -6.86
CA THR A 84 -20.82 20.93 -6.23
C THR A 84 -20.39 20.02 -5.08
N TYR A 85 -19.25 19.37 -5.28
CA TYR A 85 -18.65 18.51 -4.27
C TYR A 85 -17.77 19.32 -3.32
N LYS A 86 -17.68 18.87 -2.06
CA LYS A 86 -16.83 19.45 -1.03
C LYS A 86 -15.67 18.50 -0.74
N PRO A 87 -14.46 19.01 -0.43
CA PRO A 87 -13.32 18.15 -0.11
C PRO A 87 -13.61 17.34 1.15
N ALA A 88 -13.31 16.04 1.10
CA ALA A 88 -13.47 15.09 2.19
C ALA A 88 -12.11 14.53 2.61
N LYS A 89 -11.98 14.14 3.87
CA LYS A 89 -10.76 13.52 4.41
C LYS A 89 -11.06 12.22 5.14
N LYS A 90 -10.01 11.40 5.30
CA LYS A 90 -10.10 10.18 6.11
C LYS A 90 -10.50 10.53 7.54
N GLY A 91 -11.49 9.81 8.06
CA GLY A 91 -12.04 10.03 9.40
C GLY A 91 -13.20 11.01 9.45
N ASP A 92 -13.63 11.59 8.32
CA ASP A 92 -14.87 12.37 8.30
C ASP A 92 -16.07 11.48 8.65
N SER A 93 -16.89 11.96 9.57
CA SER A 93 -18.09 11.27 10.03
C SER A 93 -19.26 11.60 9.12
N PHE A 94 -19.72 10.62 8.36
CA PHE A 94 -20.92 10.73 7.56
C PHE A 94 -22.15 10.36 8.39
N GLY A 95 -23.29 10.96 8.05
CA GLY A 95 -24.51 11.02 8.87
C GLY A 95 -25.07 9.68 9.38
N PRO A 96 -26.14 9.73 10.18
CA PRO A 96 -26.65 8.57 10.92
C PRO A 96 -27.06 7.42 9.98
N SER A 97 -26.33 6.30 10.10
CA SER A 97 -26.70 4.91 9.79
C SER A 97 -27.69 4.68 8.63
N CYS A 98 -27.15 4.21 7.50
CA CYS A 98 -27.68 3.21 6.56
C CYS A 98 -29.19 3.12 6.24
N LYS A 99 -29.99 4.21 6.30
CA LYS A 99 -31.36 4.16 5.77
C LYS A 99 -31.57 4.77 4.39
N TYR A 100 -30.68 5.62 3.89
CA TYR A 100 -30.87 6.27 2.59
C TYR A 100 -29.50 6.55 1.92
N PRO A 101 -29.38 6.37 0.60
CA PRO A 101 -28.13 6.62 -0.14
C PRO A 101 -27.91 8.13 -0.23
N GLN A 102 -27.28 8.73 0.78
CA GLN A 102 -27.13 10.18 0.86
C GLN A 102 -25.72 10.66 0.58
N VAL A 103 -24.77 9.75 0.35
CA VAL A 103 -23.36 10.09 0.17
C VAL A 103 -22.87 9.45 -1.12
N LEU A 104 -22.65 10.27 -2.14
CA LEU A 104 -21.87 9.88 -3.30
C LEU A 104 -20.44 10.35 -3.02
N GLU A 105 -19.55 9.39 -2.79
CA GLU A 105 -18.12 9.65 -2.68
C GLU A 105 -17.50 9.42 -4.05
N VAL A 106 -16.87 10.46 -4.60
CA VAL A 106 -16.11 10.35 -5.84
C VAL A 106 -14.64 10.43 -5.45
N CYS A 107 -13.93 9.31 -5.65
CA CYS A 107 -12.48 9.26 -5.51
C CYS A 107 -11.87 9.47 -6.88
N SER A 108 -11.13 10.57 -7.06
CA SER A 108 -10.31 10.78 -8.24
C SER A 108 -8.85 10.54 -7.87
N GLN A 109 -8.24 9.53 -8.48
CA GLN A 109 -6.80 9.27 -8.38
C GLN A 109 -6.13 9.98 -9.54
N SER A 110 -5.35 11.03 -9.26
CA SER A 110 -4.45 11.56 -10.29
C SER A 110 -3.30 10.58 -10.44
N GLN A 111 -3.26 9.85 -11.55
CA GLN A 111 -2.05 9.14 -11.96
C GLN A 111 -0.96 10.18 -12.21
N GLY A 112 -0.09 10.40 -11.22
CA GLY A 112 1.10 11.20 -11.37
C GLY A 112 2.03 10.51 -12.37
N ASN A 113 2.00 10.98 -13.61
CA ASN A 113 3.02 10.62 -14.60
C ASN A 113 4.33 11.28 -14.17
N THR A 114 5.25 10.50 -13.60
CA THR A 114 6.62 10.95 -13.31
C THR A 114 7.45 10.89 -14.60
N ASP A 115 7.12 11.74 -15.57
CA ASP A 115 8.03 12.04 -16.68
C ASP A 115 8.57 13.45 -16.45
N GLY A 116 9.81 13.52 -15.96
CA GLY A 116 10.53 14.78 -15.76
C GLY A 116 10.68 15.53 -17.09
N PRO A 117 10.63 16.87 -17.09
CA PRO A 117 10.80 17.63 -18.32
C PRO A 117 12.26 17.57 -18.77
N LEU A 118 12.53 16.79 -19.83
CA LEU A 118 13.72 17.00 -20.64
C LEU A 118 13.60 18.38 -21.28
N ALA A 119 14.57 19.24 -20.97
CA ALA A 119 14.70 20.59 -21.48
C ALA A 119 14.61 20.62 -23.02
N ALA A 120 13.72 21.45 -23.55
CA ALA A 120 13.73 21.88 -24.94
C ALA A 120 14.05 23.38 -24.97
N GLU A 121 15.30 23.64 -25.33
CA GLU A 121 15.93 24.93 -25.61
C GLU A 121 15.09 25.75 -26.61
N ARG A 122 14.64 26.94 -26.19
CA ARG A 122 14.02 27.93 -27.10
C ARG A 122 15.13 28.70 -27.82
N GLN A 123 15.41 28.32 -29.06
CA GLN A 123 16.16 29.16 -29.99
C GLN A 123 15.27 30.33 -30.45
N LEU A 124 15.59 31.53 -29.99
CA LEU A 124 15.09 32.79 -30.51
C LEU A 124 15.85 33.10 -31.81
N GLY A 125 15.27 32.75 -32.95
CA GLY A 125 15.68 33.24 -34.26
C GLY A 125 14.92 34.51 -34.61
N GLY A 126 15.48 35.67 -34.29
CA GLY A 126 15.04 36.95 -34.83
C GLY A 126 15.70 37.20 -36.19
N SER A 127 14.89 37.43 -37.24
CA SER A 127 15.31 38.13 -38.44
C SER A 127 14.09 38.53 -39.27
N THR A 128 13.81 39.83 -39.34
CA THR A 128 13.11 40.43 -40.48
C THR A 128 13.76 41.79 -40.68
N VAL A 129 14.36 41.94 -41.86
CA VAL A 129 14.81 43.20 -42.47
C VAL A 129 13.63 43.81 -43.20
#